data_AF-A0A926AWG4-F1
#
_entry.id   AF-A0A926AWG4-F1
#
_cell.length_a   1.000
_cell.length_b   1.000
_cell.length_c   1.000
_cell.angle_alpha   90.00
_cell.angle_beta   90.00
_cell.angle_gamma   90.00
#
_symmetry.space_group_name_H-M   'P 1'
#
loop_
_entity.id
_entity.type
_entity.pdbx_description
1 polymer ?
#
loop_
_entity_poly.entity_id
_entity_poly.type
_entity_poly.pdbx_seq_one_letter_code
_entity_poly.pdbx_strand_id
1 'polypeptide(L)'
;MTCASLHPPIESNRTVGPWLFQFALVLFALGGCASVDPYSVPPMAVNLERDDAVGYCARLFADIDRRVDALGVRDAESPRIAGFPYLRVDRFSAVLSERIGGEAGQIAWRARLQQLDETARAAELANAALSIDDLARCRALLTAADASAAADLRSAAKVPDNYSIAMRTLGLYPLTRLPFAAGISRWQQDTRSVFAMPLAALPVRGQLQRYAPAGRTAETPGPSIDEWNTLDVLGIPVLGTAAMATLLARHAPVLEIDVAGVYDKPGS
;
A
#
# COMPACT_ATOMS: atom_id res chain seq x y z
N MET A 1 -21.20 -69.80 -44.72
CA MET A 1 -19.90 -70.03 -44.05
C MET A 1 -19.90 -69.23 -42.76
N THR A 2 -19.71 -69.95 -41.66
CA THR A 2 -19.84 -69.58 -40.26
C THR A 2 -18.79 -68.59 -39.78
N CYS A 3 -19.17 -67.70 -38.84
CA CYS A 3 -18.46 -67.36 -37.58
C CYS A 3 -19.27 -66.27 -36.85
N ALA A 4 -20.03 -66.62 -35.79
CA ALA A 4 -19.61 -66.73 -34.39
C ALA A 4 -19.67 -65.38 -33.65
N SER A 5 -20.77 -65.20 -32.91
CA SER A 5 -21.01 -64.16 -31.91
C SER A 5 -20.48 -64.62 -30.55
N LEU A 6 -19.65 -63.78 -29.91
CA LEU A 6 -19.21 -63.91 -28.50
C LEU A 6 -19.03 -62.50 -27.90
N HIS A 7 -19.89 -62.13 -26.95
CA HIS A 7 -19.53 -61.28 -25.78
C HIS A 7 -18.69 -62.14 -24.80
N PRO A 8 -17.98 -61.63 -23.74
CA PRO A 8 -17.99 -60.33 -23.02
C PRO A 8 -16.50 -59.82 -22.78
N PRO A 9 -16.07 -58.96 -21.82
CA PRO A 9 -16.76 -58.38 -20.67
C PRO A 9 -16.61 -56.86 -20.39
N ILE A 10 -17.51 -56.44 -19.51
CA ILE A 10 -17.50 -55.20 -18.72
C ILE A 10 -16.42 -55.33 -17.64
N GLU A 11 -15.44 -54.43 -17.63
CA GLU A 11 -14.63 -53.98 -16.47
C GLU A 11 -13.58 -53.01 -17.02
N SER A 12 -13.48 -51.77 -16.58
CA SER A 12 -12.84 -51.42 -15.32
C SER A 12 -13.15 -49.94 -15.05
N ASN A 13 -13.90 -49.72 -13.97
CA ASN A 13 -14.11 -48.41 -13.39
C ASN A 13 -12.76 -47.95 -12.82
N ARG A 14 -12.02 -47.09 -13.54
CA ARG A 14 -10.78 -46.49 -13.02
C ARG A 14 -11.14 -45.56 -11.86
N THR A 15 -11.19 -46.12 -10.66
CA THR A 15 -11.22 -45.36 -9.42
C THR A 15 -9.94 -44.53 -9.37
N VAL A 16 -10.07 -43.22 -9.61
CA VAL A 16 -9.03 -42.25 -9.32
C VAL A 16 -8.70 -42.40 -7.83
N GLY A 17 -7.52 -42.96 -7.53
CA GLY A 17 -7.15 -43.30 -6.16
C GLY A 17 -7.19 -42.07 -5.24
N PRO A 18 -7.56 -42.22 -3.95
CA PRO A 18 -7.68 -41.10 -3.00
C PRO A 18 -6.38 -40.29 -2.84
N TRP A 19 -5.25 -40.86 -3.23
CA TRP A 19 -3.93 -40.24 -3.27
C TRP A 19 -3.83 -39.07 -4.25
N LEU A 20 -4.50 -39.12 -5.41
CA LEU A 20 -4.49 -38.00 -6.37
C LEU A 20 -5.29 -36.80 -5.84
N PHE A 21 -6.37 -37.06 -5.11
CA PHE A 21 -7.15 -36.02 -4.44
C PHE A 21 -6.37 -35.40 -3.26
N GLN A 22 -5.65 -36.21 -2.48
CA GLN A 22 -4.80 -35.72 -1.40
C GLN A 22 -3.61 -34.89 -1.91
N PHE A 23 -2.97 -35.29 -3.01
CA PHE A 23 -1.89 -34.50 -3.64
C PHE A 23 -2.39 -33.16 -4.19
N ALA A 24 -3.57 -33.13 -4.81
CA ALA A 24 -4.18 -31.89 -5.28
C ALA A 24 -4.53 -30.93 -4.12
N LEU A 25 -4.99 -31.46 -2.99
CA LEU A 25 -5.32 -30.66 -1.80
C LEU A 25 -4.07 -30.03 -1.15
N VAL A 26 -2.95 -30.76 -1.11
CA VAL A 26 -1.67 -30.27 -0.58
C VAL A 26 -1.04 -29.21 -1.49
N LEU A 27 -1.15 -29.37 -2.82
CA LEU A 27 -0.68 -28.37 -3.79
C LEU A 27 -1.50 -27.06 -3.73
N PHE A 28 -2.81 -27.14 -3.45
CA PHE A 28 -3.65 -25.95 -3.23
C PHE A 28 -3.35 -25.22 -1.91
N ALA A 29 -2.92 -25.94 -0.87
CA ALA A 29 -2.55 -25.35 0.42
C ALA A 29 -1.19 -24.60 0.40
N LEU A 30 -0.36 -24.84 -0.62
CA LEU A 30 0.95 -24.23 -0.81
C LEU A 30 0.94 -23.03 -1.78
N GLY A 31 -0.24 -22.56 -2.19
CA GLY A 31 -0.40 -21.29 -2.90
C GLY A 31 -0.07 -20.11 -1.97
N GLY A 32 1.21 -19.94 -1.65
CA GLY A 32 1.72 -18.78 -0.92
C GLY A 32 1.47 -17.50 -1.70
N CYS A 33 1.46 -16.37 -0.98
CA CYS A 33 1.40 -15.05 -1.58
C CYS A 33 2.58 -14.87 -2.55
N ALA A 34 2.35 -15.05 -3.84
CA ALA A 34 3.31 -14.63 -4.85
C ALA A 34 3.23 -13.11 -4.95
N SER A 35 3.87 -12.41 -4.01
CA SER A 35 4.18 -10.99 -4.19
C SER A 35 5.17 -10.91 -5.34
N VAL A 36 4.84 -10.15 -6.38
CA VAL A 36 5.76 -9.88 -7.49
C VAL A 36 7.01 -9.24 -6.91
N ASP A 37 8.16 -9.90 -7.06
CA ASP A 37 9.45 -9.33 -6.68
C ASP A 37 9.74 -8.15 -7.62
N PRO A 38 9.82 -6.90 -7.11
CA PRO A 38 10.02 -5.73 -7.96
C PRO A 38 11.38 -5.73 -8.66
N TYR A 39 12.33 -6.57 -8.25
CA TYR A 39 13.64 -6.74 -8.86
C TYR A 39 13.68 -7.79 -9.97
N SER A 40 12.64 -8.61 -10.10
CA SER A 40 12.55 -9.70 -11.10
C SER A 40 12.02 -9.24 -12.46
N VAL A 41 11.61 -7.97 -12.59
CA VAL A 41 10.99 -7.41 -13.80
C VAL A 41 11.97 -6.43 -14.47
N PRO A 42 12.09 -6.42 -15.81
CA PRO A 42 12.82 -5.37 -16.53
C PRO A 42 12.21 -3.96 -16.30
N PRO A 43 13.02 -2.89 -16.36
CA PRO A 43 14.46 -2.88 -16.65
C PRO A 43 15.34 -3.27 -15.46
N MET A 44 14.83 -3.25 -14.22
CA MET A 44 15.62 -3.55 -13.02
C MET A 44 16.33 -4.92 -13.08
N ALA A 45 15.64 -5.97 -13.55
CA ALA A 45 16.25 -7.29 -13.71
C ALA A 45 17.50 -7.26 -14.60
N VAL A 46 17.46 -6.50 -15.69
CA VAL A 46 18.60 -6.31 -16.60
C VAL A 46 19.68 -5.46 -15.95
N ASN A 47 19.29 -4.41 -15.21
CA ASN A 47 20.23 -3.53 -14.53
C ASN A 47 21.05 -4.28 -13.48
N LEU A 48 20.49 -5.28 -12.79
CA LEU A 48 21.20 -6.11 -11.82
C LEU A 48 22.37 -6.90 -12.42
N GLU A 49 22.28 -7.26 -13.70
CA GLU A 49 23.31 -8.03 -14.43
C GLU A 49 24.45 -7.15 -14.98
N ARG A 50 24.33 -5.83 -14.90
CA ARG A 50 25.35 -4.91 -15.43
C ARG A 50 26.58 -4.85 -14.51
N ASP A 51 27.76 -4.74 -15.13
CA ASP A 51 29.03 -4.58 -14.43
C ASP A 51 29.48 -3.11 -14.25
N ASP A 52 28.60 -2.15 -14.53
CA ASP A 52 28.89 -0.74 -14.49
C ASP A 52 28.20 0.00 -13.32
N ALA A 53 28.23 1.34 -13.34
CA ALA A 53 27.63 2.17 -12.31
C ALA A 53 26.11 1.96 -12.17
N VAL A 54 25.40 1.64 -13.26
CA VAL A 54 23.96 1.33 -13.22
C VAL A 54 23.74 0.04 -12.45
N GLY A 55 24.55 -0.99 -12.71
CA GLY A 55 24.48 -2.26 -11.97
C GLY A 55 24.85 -2.13 -10.50
N TYR A 56 25.85 -1.31 -10.16
CA TYR A 56 26.13 -0.95 -8.77
C TYR A 56 24.89 -0.37 -8.09
N CYS A 57 24.21 0.58 -8.74
CA CYS A 57 23.03 1.22 -8.18
C CYS A 57 21.82 0.28 -8.05
N ALA A 58 21.59 -0.60 -9.03
CA ALA A 58 20.57 -1.64 -8.94
C ALA A 58 20.80 -2.56 -7.73
N ARG A 59 22.04 -3.01 -7.53
CA ARG A 59 22.43 -3.85 -6.38
C ARG A 59 22.33 -3.11 -5.05
N LEU A 60 22.65 -1.82 -5.00
CA LEU A 60 22.50 -0.99 -3.81
C LEU A 60 21.04 -0.91 -3.35
N PHE A 61 20.11 -0.61 -4.26
CA PHE A 61 18.68 -0.58 -3.94
C PHE A 61 18.18 -1.96 -3.47
N ALA A 62 18.59 -3.03 -4.15
CA ALA A 62 18.23 -4.40 -3.77
C ALA A 62 18.75 -4.78 -2.36
N ASP A 63 19.97 -4.37 -2.00
CA ASP A 63 20.55 -4.65 -0.68
C ASP A 63 19.80 -3.93 0.44
N ILE A 64 19.52 -2.64 0.25
CA ILE A 64 18.78 -1.81 1.20
C ILE A 64 17.41 -2.41 1.45
N ASP A 65 16.69 -2.68 0.36
CA ASP A 65 15.35 -3.19 0.45
C ASP A 65 15.30 -4.54 1.17
N ARG A 66 16.27 -5.42 0.91
CA ARG A 66 16.37 -6.71 1.61
C ARG A 66 16.60 -6.55 3.11
N ARG A 67 17.41 -5.56 3.52
CA ARG A 67 17.63 -5.25 4.95
C ARG A 67 16.38 -4.67 5.60
N VAL A 68 15.70 -3.75 4.92
CA VAL A 68 14.41 -3.19 5.38
C VAL A 68 13.36 -4.29 5.54
N ASP A 69 13.27 -5.23 4.58
CA ASP A 69 12.40 -6.41 4.66
C ASP A 69 12.74 -7.29 5.87
N ALA A 70 14.03 -7.61 6.04
CA ALA A 70 14.48 -8.47 7.13
C ALA A 70 14.18 -7.88 8.53
N LEU A 71 14.15 -6.56 8.64
CA LEU A 71 13.81 -5.85 9.88
C LEU A 71 12.31 -5.59 10.05
N GLY A 72 11.49 -5.81 9.01
CA GLY A 72 10.04 -5.56 9.06
C GLY A 72 9.66 -4.09 9.21
N VAL A 73 10.55 -3.16 8.83
CA VAL A 73 10.37 -1.70 8.98
C VAL A 73 9.94 -1.00 7.68
N ARG A 74 9.49 -1.79 6.70
CA ARG A 74 8.98 -1.38 5.39
C ARG A 74 7.79 -0.42 5.54
N ASP A 75 7.81 0.69 4.78
CA ASP A 75 6.62 1.53 4.64
C ASP A 75 5.54 0.77 3.86
N ALA A 76 4.32 0.78 4.39
CA ALA A 76 3.16 0.11 3.80
C ALA A 76 2.26 1.05 2.99
N GLU A 77 2.49 2.36 3.05
CA GLU A 77 1.65 3.35 2.39
C GLU A 77 1.94 3.43 0.89
N SER A 78 3.22 3.50 0.52
CA SER A 78 3.67 3.62 -0.87
C SER A 78 4.45 2.39 -1.30
N PRO A 79 3.87 1.45 -2.07
CA PRO A 79 4.61 0.31 -2.61
C PRO A 79 5.64 0.74 -3.67
N ARG A 80 6.71 -0.06 -3.76
CA ARG A 80 7.69 -0.01 -4.85
C ARG A 80 7.05 -0.42 -6.17
N ILE A 81 7.47 0.23 -7.25
CA ILE A 81 7.00 -0.10 -8.59
C ILE A 81 7.83 -1.27 -9.14
N ALA A 82 7.18 -2.33 -9.62
CA ALA A 82 7.88 -3.47 -10.20
C ALA A 82 8.68 -3.06 -11.44
N GLY A 83 9.95 -3.47 -11.51
CA GLY A 83 10.90 -3.03 -12.54
C GLY A 83 11.53 -1.66 -12.27
N PHE A 84 11.01 -0.88 -11.31
CA PHE A 84 11.46 0.46 -10.96
C PHE A 84 11.47 0.68 -9.43
N PRO A 85 12.15 -0.18 -8.63
CA PRO A 85 12.06 -0.14 -7.16
C PRO A 85 12.69 1.10 -6.50
N TYR A 86 13.35 1.95 -7.30
CA TYR A 86 13.84 3.27 -6.90
C TYR A 86 12.78 4.38 -7.03
N LEU A 87 11.56 4.01 -7.45
CA LEU A 87 10.36 4.83 -7.49
C LEU A 87 9.23 4.11 -6.72
N ARG A 88 8.30 4.91 -6.17
CA ARG A 88 7.11 4.41 -5.47
C ARG A 88 5.85 5.07 -5.97
N VAL A 89 4.72 4.41 -5.74
CA VAL A 89 3.41 4.88 -6.21
C VAL A 89 2.38 4.81 -5.10
N ASP A 90 1.62 5.88 -4.91
CA ASP A 90 0.41 5.88 -4.08
C ASP A 90 -0.84 5.73 -4.98
N ARG A 91 -2.01 5.51 -4.38
CA ARG A 91 -3.25 5.32 -5.14
C ARG A 91 -3.61 6.54 -6.00
N PHE A 92 -3.29 7.73 -5.51
CA PHE A 92 -3.55 8.99 -6.20
C PHE A 92 -2.69 9.13 -7.46
N SER A 93 -1.39 8.84 -7.37
CA SER A 93 -0.40 8.90 -8.45
C SER A 93 -0.66 7.83 -9.50
N ALA A 94 -1.14 6.65 -9.09
CA ALA A 94 -1.55 5.60 -10.00
C ALA A 94 -2.70 6.08 -10.91
N VAL A 95 -3.75 6.67 -10.33
CA VAL A 95 -4.89 7.23 -11.10
C VAL A 95 -4.46 8.43 -11.94
N LEU A 96 -3.59 9.28 -11.39
CA LEU A 96 -3.08 10.46 -12.09
C LEU A 96 -2.31 10.09 -13.36
N SER A 97 -1.64 8.94 -13.38
CA SER A 97 -0.91 8.45 -14.55
C SER A 97 -1.76 8.39 -15.81
N GLU A 98 -3.09 8.23 -15.73
CA GLU A 98 -3.97 8.19 -16.90
C GLU A 98 -4.27 9.59 -17.47
N ARG A 99 -4.07 10.64 -16.65
CA ARG A 99 -4.50 12.02 -16.93
C ARG A 99 -3.36 12.96 -17.30
N ILE A 100 -2.10 12.55 -17.10
CA ILE A 100 -0.95 13.39 -17.45
C ILE A 100 -0.77 13.48 -18.96
N GLY A 101 -0.78 14.71 -19.47
CA GLY A 101 -0.56 15.04 -20.88
C GLY A 101 0.84 15.62 -21.14
N GLY A 102 1.37 15.36 -22.34
CA GLY A 102 2.63 15.94 -22.82
C GLY A 102 3.88 15.47 -22.06
N GLU A 103 5.02 16.08 -22.39
CA GLU A 103 6.31 15.78 -21.76
C GLU A 103 6.40 16.34 -20.33
N ALA A 104 5.92 17.57 -20.12
CA ALA A 104 5.94 18.22 -18.81
C ALA A 104 5.16 17.44 -17.75
N GLY A 105 3.97 16.91 -18.08
CA GLY A 105 3.19 16.07 -17.19
C GLY A 105 3.90 14.75 -16.85
N GLN A 106 4.61 14.15 -17.80
CA GLN A 106 5.40 12.94 -17.55
C GLN A 106 6.59 13.20 -16.63
N ILE A 107 7.29 14.33 -16.81
CA ILE A 107 8.39 14.74 -15.94
C ILE A 107 7.87 14.98 -14.52
N ALA A 108 6.80 15.77 -14.38
CA ALA A 108 6.21 16.07 -13.08
C ALA A 108 5.71 14.80 -12.37
N TRP A 109 5.10 13.87 -13.10
CA TRP A 109 4.62 12.62 -12.54
C TRP A 109 5.76 11.74 -12.04
N ARG A 110 6.84 11.59 -12.83
CA ARG A 110 8.03 10.86 -12.38
C ARG A 110 8.67 11.51 -11.15
N ALA A 111 8.74 12.84 -11.10
CA ALA A 111 9.24 13.56 -9.94
C ALA A 111 8.39 13.26 -8.68
N ARG A 112 7.06 13.18 -8.83
CA ARG A 112 6.16 12.76 -7.75
C ARG A 112 6.45 11.33 -7.27
N LEU A 113 6.63 10.36 -8.18
CA LEU A 113 6.98 8.98 -7.81
C LEU A 113 8.32 8.87 -7.08
N GLN A 114 9.29 9.70 -7.46
CA GLN A 114 10.57 9.82 -6.78
C GLN A 114 10.40 10.42 -5.38
N GLN A 115 9.60 11.47 -5.22
CA GLN A 115 9.34 12.09 -3.92
C GLN A 115 8.67 11.09 -2.94
N LEU A 116 7.77 10.25 -3.46
CA LEU A 116 7.17 9.16 -2.68
C LEU A 116 8.23 8.15 -2.22
N ASP A 117 9.17 7.77 -3.10
CA ASP A 117 10.30 6.90 -2.71
C ASP A 117 11.18 7.54 -1.65
N GLU A 118 11.56 8.80 -1.83
CA GLU A 118 12.42 9.53 -0.90
C GLU A 118 11.81 9.63 0.49
N THR A 119 10.52 9.96 0.56
CA THR A 119 9.79 10.11 1.83
C THR A 119 9.69 8.77 2.55
N ALA A 120 9.22 7.72 1.87
CA ALA A 120 9.05 6.40 2.46
C ALA A 120 10.41 5.80 2.88
N ARG A 121 11.43 5.94 2.03
CA ARG A 121 12.76 5.40 2.28
C ARG A 121 13.48 6.12 3.41
N ALA A 122 13.27 7.43 3.59
CA ALA A 122 13.81 8.14 4.74
C ALA A 122 13.30 7.56 6.07
N ALA A 123 12.00 7.26 6.16
CA ALA A 123 11.42 6.63 7.33
C ALA A 123 11.94 5.19 7.53
N GLU A 124 12.00 4.39 6.46
CA GLU A 124 12.53 3.01 6.50
C GLU A 124 13.98 2.96 6.97
N LEU A 125 14.84 3.84 6.46
CA LEU A 125 16.26 3.91 6.84
C LEU A 125 16.43 4.38 8.28
N ALA A 126 15.64 5.36 8.72
CA ALA A 126 15.63 5.81 10.12
C ALA A 126 15.23 4.67 11.07
N ASN A 127 14.16 3.93 10.73
CA ASN A 127 13.71 2.78 11.52
C ASN A 127 14.70 1.61 11.48
N ALA A 128 15.43 1.43 10.38
CA ALA A 128 16.48 0.42 10.23
C ALA A 128 17.83 0.84 10.84
N ALA A 129 17.97 2.08 11.33
CA ALA A 129 19.24 2.68 11.73
C ALA A 129 20.34 2.56 10.64
N LEU A 130 19.95 2.70 9.37
CA LEU A 130 20.85 2.68 8.22
C LEU A 130 21.14 4.11 7.75
N SER A 131 22.40 4.43 7.48
CA SER A 131 22.82 5.64 6.78
C SER A 131 23.53 5.24 5.50
N ILE A 132 23.06 5.74 4.35
CA ILE A 132 23.60 5.33 3.06
C ILE A 132 23.85 6.53 2.16
N ASP A 133 25.14 6.73 1.90
CA ASP A 133 25.65 7.61 0.87
C ASP A 133 25.26 7.08 -0.52
N ASP A 134 25.20 7.97 -1.52
CA ASP A 134 24.90 7.66 -2.93
C ASP A 134 23.47 7.32 -3.36
N LEU A 135 22.49 7.15 -2.47
CA LEU A 135 21.13 6.80 -2.88
C LEU A 135 20.52 7.77 -3.91
N ALA A 136 20.68 9.08 -3.68
CA ALA A 136 20.19 10.11 -4.61
C ALA A 136 20.91 10.05 -5.97
N ARG A 137 22.25 9.87 -5.96
CA ARG A 137 23.06 9.69 -7.17
C ARG A 137 22.62 8.44 -7.94
N CYS A 138 22.41 7.34 -7.23
CA CYS A 138 22.00 6.08 -7.83
C CYS A 138 20.58 6.11 -8.40
N ARG A 139 19.65 6.79 -7.72
CA ARG A 139 18.31 7.02 -8.26
C ARG A 139 18.35 7.81 -9.58
N ALA A 140 19.19 8.85 -9.64
CA ALA A 140 19.35 9.64 -10.86
C ALA A 140 19.94 8.79 -12.01
N LEU A 141 20.94 7.96 -11.72
CA LEU A 141 21.54 7.05 -12.71
C LEU A 141 20.55 6.02 -13.24
N LEU A 142 19.77 5.38 -12.35
CA LEU A 142 18.74 4.42 -12.75
C LEU A 142 17.62 5.10 -13.55
N THR A 143 17.15 6.26 -13.10
CA THR A 143 16.15 7.06 -13.84
C THR A 143 16.62 7.41 -15.25
N ALA A 144 17.90 7.76 -15.41
CA ALA A 144 18.48 8.08 -16.72
C ALA A 144 18.64 6.83 -17.60
N ALA A 145 19.12 5.72 -17.03
CA ALA A 145 19.30 4.44 -17.74
C ALA A 145 17.95 3.89 -18.25
N ASP A 146 16.90 4.07 -17.47
CA ASP A 146 15.58 3.49 -17.72
C ASP A 146 14.62 4.46 -18.43
N ALA A 147 15.11 5.60 -18.94
CA ALA A 147 14.29 6.65 -19.55
C ALA A 147 13.44 6.16 -20.74
N SER A 148 13.92 5.18 -21.50
CA SER A 148 13.19 4.58 -22.61
C SER A 148 12.03 3.68 -22.17
N ALA A 149 11.99 3.24 -20.91
CA ALA A 149 10.98 2.34 -20.35
C ALA A 149 9.78 3.10 -19.74
N ALA A 150 9.50 4.33 -20.21
CA ALA A 150 8.43 5.17 -19.66
C ALA A 150 7.03 4.55 -19.78
N ALA A 151 6.77 3.79 -20.86
CA ALA A 151 5.51 3.06 -21.03
C ALA A 151 5.36 1.92 -20.02
N ASP A 152 6.45 1.17 -19.79
CA ASP A 152 6.48 0.08 -18.82
C ASP A 152 6.28 0.61 -17.40
N LEU A 153 6.97 1.70 -17.05
CA LEU A 153 6.79 2.41 -15.78
C LEU A 153 5.33 2.79 -15.56
N ARG A 154 4.68 3.36 -16.57
CA ARG A 154 3.26 3.74 -16.50
C ARG A 154 2.35 2.54 -16.28
N SER A 155 2.63 1.43 -16.97
CA SER A 155 1.85 0.20 -16.83
C SER A 155 2.02 -0.46 -15.45
N ALA A 156 3.22 -0.34 -14.87
CA ALA A 156 3.63 -0.95 -13.62
C ALA A 156 3.24 -0.12 -12.38
N ALA A 157 3.05 1.20 -12.53
CA ALA A 157 2.72 2.13 -11.45
C ALA A 157 1.28 1.94 -10.93
N LYS A 158 1.04 0.81 -10.27
CA LYS A 158 -0.23 0.40 -9.67
C LYS A 158 -0.01 0.05 -8.21
N VAL A 159 -0.99 0.37 -7.37
CA VAL A 159 -1.02 -0.07 -5.97
C VAL A 159 -1.78 -1.41 -5.92
N PRO A 160 -1.16 -2.51 -5.48
CA PRO A 160 -1.84 -3.79 -5.32
C PRO A 160 -3.05 -3.67 -4.38
N ASP A 161 -4.10 -4.45 -4.65
CA ASP A 161 -5.19 -4.59 -3.70
C ASP A 161 -4.77 -5.56 -2.59
N ASN A 162 -4.89 -5.13 -1.34
CA ASN A 162 -4.65 -5.98 -0.17
C ASN A 162 -5.82 -6.94 0.11
N TYR A 163 -6.92 -6.84 -0.64
CA TYR A 163 -8.06 -7.75 -0.55
C TYR A 163 -7.91 -8.96 -1.47
N SER A 164 -7.69 -10.15 -0.90
CA SER A 164 -7.77 -11.40 -1.67
C SER A 164 -9.23 -11.84 -1.86
N ILE A 165 -9.78 -11.64 -3.05
CA ILE A 165 -11.13 -12.12 -3.41
C ILE A 165 -11.21 -13.65 -3.26
N ALA A 166 -10.18 -14.37 -3.68
CA ALA A 166 -10.13 -15.83 -3.58
C ALA A 166 -10.21 -16.31 -2.12
N MET A 167 -9.51 -15.67 -1.18
CA MET A 167 -9.63 -16.01 0.24
C MET A 167 -11.00 -15.66 0.82
N ARG A 168 -11.67 -14.64 0.28
CA ARG A 168 -13.05 -14.28 0.69
C ARG A 168 -14.09 -15.25 0.14
N THR A 169 -13.89 -15.83 -1.04
CA THR A 169 -14.86 -16.71 -1.70
C THR A 169 -14.61 -18.19 -1.44
N LEU A 170 -13.35 -18.63 -1.40
CA LEU A 170 -12.94 -20.02 -1.31
C LEU A 170 -12.17 -20.36 -0.01
N GLY A 171 -11.84 -19.36 0.81
CA GLY A 171 -11.18 -19.55 2.10
C GLY A 171 -12.15 -19.96 3.21
N LEU A 172 -11.70 -19.91 4.47
CA LEU A 172 -12.53 -20.20 5.65
C LEU A 172 -13.59 -19.10 5.93
N TYR A 173 -13.48 -17.96 5.25
CA TYR A 173 -14.32 -16.77 5.48
C TYR A 173 -15.83 -17.04 5.38
N PRO A 174 -16.36 -17.79 4.38
CA PRO A 174 -17.79 -18.12 4.34
C PRO A 174 -18.27 -18.95 5.54
N LEU A 175 -17.38 -19.78 6.12
CA LEU A 175 -17.69 -20.62 7.28
C LEU A 175 -17.69 -19.81 8.58
N THR A 176 -16.74 -18.89 8.73
CA THR A 176 -16.63 -18.06 9.94
C THR A 176 -17.53 -16.82 9.90
N ARG A 177 -18.13 -16.48 8.75
CA ARG A 177 -18.95 -15.26 8.61
C ARG A 177 -20.10 -15.17 9.59
N LEU A 178 -20.78 -16.30 9.88
CA LEU A 178 -22.00 -16.30 10.71
C LEU A 178 -21.69 -16.03 12.19
N PRO A 179 -20.80 -16.79 12.86
CA PRO A 179 -20.42 -16.47 14.23
C PRO A 179 -19.75 -15.10 14.35
N PHE A 180 -18.94 -14.70 13.35
CA PHE A 180 -18.32 -13.37 13.33
C PHE A 180 -19.37 -12.26 13.19
N ALA A 181 -20.36 -12.42 12.31
CA ALA A 181 -21.46 -11.46 12.15
C ALA A 181 -22.25 -11.28 13.45
N ALA A 182 -22.53 -12.35 14.18
CA ALA A 182 -23.19 -12.26 15.48
C ALA A 182 -22.34 -11.47 16.51
N GLY A 183 -21.03 -11.71 16.54
CA GLY A 183 -20.09 -10.95 17.36
C GLY A 183 -20.04 -9.47 17.01
N ILE A 184 -19.95 -9.15 15.71
CA ILE A 184 -19.96 -7.78 15.20
C ILE A 184 -21.28 -7.08 15.51
N SER A 185 -22.43 -7.74 15.34
CA SER A 185 -23.72 -7.14 15.70
C SER A 185 -23.81 -6.81 17.18
N ARG A 186 -23.30 -7.69 18.06
CA ARG A 186 -23.24 -7.42 19.50
C ARG A 186 -22.31 -6.25 19.81
N TRP A 187 -21.09 -6.27 19.28
CA TRP A 187 -20.14 -5.17 19.43
C TRP A 187 -20.71 -3.84 18.90
N GLN A 188 -21.45 -3.85 17.79
CA GLN A 188 -22.12 -2.67 17.25
C GLN A 188 -23.22 -2.17 18.18
N GLN A 189 -24.01 -3.06 18.79
CA GLN A 189 -25.02 -2.69 19.78
C GLN A 189 -24.38 -2.05 21.01
N ASP A 190 -23.34 -2.69 21.56
CA ASP A 190 -22.60 -2.19 22.71
C ASP A 190 -21.96 -0.83 22.41
N THR A 191 -21.30 -0.70 21.26
CA THR A 191 -20.70 0.55 20.80
C THR A 191 -21.75 1.64 20.63
N ARG A 192 -22.86 1.37 19.93
CA ARG A 192 -23.96 2.33 19.78
C ARG A 192 -24.55 2.76 21.12
N SER A 193 -24.61 1.86 22.10
CA SER A 193 -25.09 2.21 23.45
C SER A 193 -24.17 3.22 24.13
N VAL A 194 -22.85 3.08 23.98
CA VAL A 194 -21.86 4.06 24.48
C VAL A 194 -21.98 5.39 23.74
N PHE A 195 -22.07 5.38 22.40
CA PHE A 195 -22.24 6.60 21.60
C PHE A 195 -23.58 7.32 21.87
N ALA A 196 -24.59 6.61 22.37
CA ALA A 196 -25.87 7.20 22.77
C ALA A 196 -25.85 7.82 24.18
N MET A 197 -24.80 7.58 24.98
CA MET A 197 -24.67 8.20 26.29
C MET A 197 -24.37 9.71 26.14
N PRO A 198 -24.96 10.56 26.99
CA PRO A 198 -24.54 11.95 27.09
C PRO A 198 -23.04 12.03 27.42
N LEU A 199 -22.32 13.00 26.86
CA LEU A 199 -20.88 13.16 27.08
C LEU A 199 -20.51 13.21 28.56
N ALA A 200 -21.32 13.88 29.38
CA ALA A 200 -21.13 14.00 30.83
C ALA A 200 -21.34 12.69 31.62
N ALA A 201 -21.96 11.68 31.01
CA ALA A 201 -22.20 10.36 31.60
C ALA A 201 -21.17 9.31 31.16
N LEU A 202 -20.24 9.66 30.26
CA LEU A 202 -19.17 8.76 29.87
C LEU A 202 -18.20 8.52 31.03
N PRO A 203 -17.73 7.28 31.23
CA PRO A 203 -16.78 6.98 32.30
C PRO A 203 -15.41 7.61 31.99
N VAL A 204 -14.87 8.36 32.95
CA VAL A 204 -13.51 8.91 32.92
C VAL A 204 -12.65 8.08 33.88
N ARG A 205 -11.61 7.44 33.36
CA ARG A 205 -10.67 6.57 34.11
C ARG A 205 -9.39 7.29 34.49
N GLY A 206 -8.98 8.28 33.70
CA GLY A 206 -7.78 9.07 33.90
C GLY A 206 -8.12 10.56 34.03
N GLN A 207 -7.48 11.39 33.22
CA GLN A 207 -7.77 12.81 33.13
C GLN A 207 -8.25 13.17 31.73
N LEU A 208 -9.43 13.77 31.65
CA LEU A 208 -9.95 14.28 30.39
C LEU A 208 -9.12 15.48 29.93
N GLN A 209 -8.42 15.34 28.80
CA GLN A 209 -7.60 16.38 28.17
C GLN A 209 -8.20 16.78 26.84
N ARG A 210 -8.30 18.09 26.62
CA ARG A 210 -8.76 18.67 25.36
C ARG A 210 -7.56 19.10 24.51
N TYR A 211 -7.44 18.53 23.33
CA TYR A 211 -6.48 18.89 22.30
C TYR A 211 -7.19 19.70 21.21
N ALA A 212 -6.70 20.92 20.98
CA ALA A 212 -7.19 21.80 19.93
C ALA A 212 -6.00 22.54 19.29
N PRO A 213 -6.09 22.95 18.02
CA PRO A 213 -5.07 23.79 17.40
C PRO A 213 -4.88 25.09 18.17
N ALA A 214 -3.62 25.47 18.37
CA ALA A 214 -3.30 26.79 18.91
C ALA A 214 -3.82 27.88 17.96
N GLY A 215 -4.47 28.92 18.51
CA GLY A 215 -4.97 30.05 17.73
C GLY A 215 -6.30 29.82 17.02
N ARG A 216 -7.00 28.69 17.22
CA ARG A 216 -8.37 28.52 16.73
C ARG A 216 -9.31 29.51 17.41
N THR A 217 -9.70 30.56 16.69
CA THR A 217 -10.85 31.39 17.05
C THR A 217 -12.08 30.84 16.34
N ALA A 218 -13.27 30.95 16.95
CA ALA A 218 -14.53 30.50 16.34
C ALA A 218 -14.83 31.16 14.98
N GLU A 219 -14.09 32.23 14.65
CA GLU A 219 -14.31 33.12 13.51
C GLU A 219 -13.20 33.08 12.45
N THR A 220 -12.22 32.17 12.54
CA THR A 220 -11.15 32.11 11.52
C THR A 220 -11.77 31.88 10.13
N PRO A 221 -11.75 32.87 9.22
CA PRO A 221 -12.30 32.68 7.88
C PRO A 221 -11.47 31.60 7.18
N GLY A 222 -12.14 30.66 6.51
CA GLY A 222 -11.39 29.74 5.66
C GLY A 222 -10.82 30.45 4.44
N PRO A 223 -9.82 29.86 3.78
CA PRO A 223 -9.40 30.38 2.49
C PRO A 223 -10.57 30.38 1.50
N SER A 224 -10.59 31.36 0.60
CA SER A 224 -11.54 31.37 -0.51
C SER A 224 -11.35 30.12 -1.37
N ILE A 225 -12.43 29.61 -1.97
CA ILE A 225 -12.34 28.59 -3.03
C ILE A 225 -11.39 29.04 -4.16
N ASP A 226 -11.24 30.36 -4.36
CA ASP A 226 -10.35 30.91 -5.38
C ASP A 226 -8.87 30.60 -5.15
N GLU A 227 -8.45 30.39 -3.89
CA GLU A 227 -7.06 30.00 -3.56
C GLU A 227 -6.73 28.57 -4.04
N TRP A 228 -7.73 27.77 -4.40
CA TRP A 228 -7.58 26.39 -4.90
C TRP A 228 -7.45 26.31 -6.42
N ASN A 229 -7.64 27.41 -7.14
CA ASN A 229 -7.63 27.43 -8.60
C ASN A 229 -6.20 27.40 -9.20
N THR A 230 -5.17 27.58 -8.38
CA THR A 230 -3.78 27.44 -8.84
C THR A 230 -3.39 25.97 -8.79
N LEU A 231 -3.35 25.34 -9.97
CA LEU A 231 -2.97 23.94 -10.12
C LEU A 231 -1.54 23.83 -10.66
N ASP A 232 -0.81 22.81 -10.22
CA ASP A 232 0.45 22.43 -10.85
C ASP A 232 0.22 21.72 -12.20
N VAL A 233 1.31 21.30 -12.84
CA VAL A 233 1.30 20.57 -14.13
C VAL A 233 0.55 19.23 -14.04
N LEU A 234 0.38 18.69 -12.84
CA LEU A 234 -0.37 17.47 -12.55
C LEU A 234 -1.84 17.73 -12.23
N GLY A 235 -2.28 19.00 -12.21
CA GLY A 235 -3.63 19.36 -11.80
C GLY A 235 -3.84 19.29 -10.28
N ILE A 236 -2.77 19.29 -9.49
CA ILE A 236 -2.82 19.26 -8.02
C ILE A 236 -2.85 20.71 -7.52
N PRO A 237 -3.78 21.08 -6.62
CA PRO A 237 -3.81 22.42 -6.02
C PRO A 237 -2.50 22.75 -5.29
N VAL A 238 -1.92 23.90 -5.63
CA VAL A 238 -0.72 24.44 -4.98
C VAL A 238 -1.15 25.47 -3.95
N LEU A 239 -1.03 25.11 -2.68
CA LEU A 239 -1.35 26.00 -1.56
C LEU A 239 -0.07 26.51 -0.90
N GLY A 240 0.02 27.82 -0.69
CA GLY A 240 1.09 28.41 0.11
C GLY A 240 1.03 27.94 1.57
N THR A 241 2.16 27.98 2.28
CA THR A 241 2.27 27.52 3.68
C THR A 241 1.27 28.20 4.61
N ALA A 242 1.02 29.50 4.42
CA ALA A 242 0.03 30.25 5.19
C ALA A 242 -1.41 29.77 4.92
N ALA A 243 -1.78 29.56 3.66
CA ALA A 243 -3.11 29.05 3.29
C ALA A 243 -3.33 27.63 3.83
N MET A 244 -2.31 26.76 3.72
CA MET A 244 -2.32 25.42 4.28
C MET A 244 -2.48 25.45 5.81
N ALA A 245 -1.74 26.30 6.51
CA ALA A 245 -1.85 26.43 7.97
C ALA A 245 -3.26 26.88 8.39
N THR A 246 -3.86 27.84 7.70
CA THR A 246 -5.24 28.28 7.93
C THR A 246 -6.24 27.13 7.72
N LEU A 247 -6.07 26.33 6.67
CA LEU A 247 -6.91 25.16 6.41
C LEU A 247 -6.82 24.12 7.51
N LEU A 248 -5.59 23.76 7.90
CA LEU A 248 -5.34 22.80 8.96
C LEU A 248 -5.93 23.30 10.28
N ALA A 249 -5.72 24.56 10.65
CA ALA A 249 -6.27 25.13 11.87
C ALA A 249 -7.82 25.13 11.88
N ARG A 250 -8.45 25.43 10.74
CA ARG A 250 -9.90 25.47 10.61
C ARG A 250 -10.54 24.09 10.67
N HIS A 251 -9.97 23.12 9.97
CA HIS A 251 -10.55 21.78 9.80
C HIS A 251 -10.00 20.74 10.78
N ALA A 252 -8.95 21.07 11.56
CA ALA A 252 -8.47 20.16 12.59
C ALA A 252 -9.59 19.86 13.60
N PRO A 253 -9.76 18.59 13.99
CA PRO A 253 -10.74 18.23 15.02
C PRO A 253 -10.31 18.80 16.37
N VAL A 254 -11.31 19.07 17.23
CA VAL A 254 -11.06 19.19 18.67
C VAL A 254 -11.23 17.80 19.25
N LEU A 255 -10.20 17.29 19.91
CA LEU A 255 -10.20 15.96 20.52
C LEU A 255 -10.30 16.11 22.03
N GLU A 256 -11.26 15.45 22.66
CA GLU A 256 -11.28 15.26 24.11
C GLU A 256 -10.96 13.79 24.38
N ILE A 257 -9.83 13.55 25.04
CA ILE A 257 -9.29 12.21 25.28
C ILE A 257 -9.14 12.02 26.77
N ASP A 258 -9.65 10.91 27.30
CA ASP A 258 -9.42 10.49 28.68
C ASP A 258 -8.03 9.83 28.77
N VAL A 259 -7.05 10.56 29.30
CA VAL A 259 -5.65 10.15 29.35
C VAL A 259 -5.38 9.39 30.64
N ALA A 260 -5.25 8.07 30.54
CA ALA A 260 -4.89 7.19 31.67
C ALA A 260 -3.40 6.82 31.67
N GLY A 261 -2.73 6.86 30.51
CA GLY A 261 -1.30 6.57 30.37
C GLY A 261 -0.61 7.38 29.27
N VAL A 262 0.69 7.12 29.05
CA VAL A 262 1.45 7.79 27.98
C VAL A 262 0.86 7.43 26.61
N TYR A 263 0.47 6.18 26.39
CA TYR A 263 -0.11 5.67 25.14
C TYR A 263 -1.45 6.32 24.72
N ASP A 264 -2.09 7.10 25.59
CA ASP A 264 -3.32 7.85 25.26
C ASP A 264 -3.00 9.26 24.72
N LYS A 265 -1.72 9.68 24.73
CA LYS A 265 -1.30 10.99 24.25
C LYS A 265 -1.03 10.93 22.75
N PRO A 266 -1.58 11.86 21.95
CA PRO A 266 -1.23 11.94 20.54
C PRO A 266 0.29 12.13 20.33
N GLY A 267 0.92 11.21 19.60
CA GLY A 267 2.33 11.30 19.16
C GLY A 267 3.39 10.82 20.17
N SER A 268 3.01 10.17 21.26
CA SER A 268 3.94 9.58 22.25
C SER A 268 4.35 8.15 21.96
#